data_AF-A0A7Y2ZBG6-F1
#
_entry.id   AF-A0A7Y2ZBG6-F1
#
_cell.length_a   1.000
_cell.length_b   1.000
_cell.length_c   1.000
_cell.angle_alpha   90.00
_cell.angle_beta   90.00
_cell.angle_gamma   90.00
#
_symmetry.space_group_name_H-M   'P 1'
#
loop_
_entity.id
_entity.type
_entity.pdbx_description
1 polymer ?
#
loop_
_entity_poly.entity_id
_entity_poly.type
_entity_poly.pdbx_seq_one_letter_code
_entity_poly.pdbx_strand_id
1 'polypeptide(L)'
;KHHEPLITLLLSQTDKFRDKRLIPAFYQPKEIIDKLGDAYCKSYYLGVIFERRAKYHLKLGGPGAGTVAHGWLVKAMDEYKDALTNCDPGNQKAVLRLNSCVRLMNNNPEIQPDSSEQREPLLDSFDTPH
;
A
#
# COMPACT_ATOMS: atom_id res chain seq x y z
N LYS A 1 -1.85 -0.91 -28.77
CA LYS A 1 -0.82 -1.79 -28.15
C LYS A 1 -1.49 -2.54 -27.00
N HIS A 2 -1.41 -3.87 -26.95
CA HIS A 2 -2.07 -4.69 -25.93
C HIS A 2 -1.23 -4.71 -24.65
N HIS A 3 -1.59 -3.94 -23.61
CA HIS A 3 -0.89 -3.99 -22.31
C HIS A 3 -1.57 -4.96 -21.31
N GLU A 4 -2.61 -5.68 -21.73
CA GLU A 4 -3.23 -6.76 -20.95
C GLU A 4 -2.23 -7.84 -20.48
N PRO A 5 -1.21 -8.24 -21.27
CA PRO A 5 -0.19 -9.18 -20.79
C PRO A 5 0.67 -8.61 -19.66
N LEU A 6 0.97 -7.30 -19.69
CA LEU A 6 1.75 -6.62 -18.65
C LEU A 6 0.98 -6.53 -17.34
N ILE A 7 -0.32 -6.22 -17.40
CA ILE A 7 -1.20 -6.23 -16.22
C ILE A 7 -1.32 -7.63 -15.65
N THR A 8 -1.50 -8.64 -16.49
CA THR A 8 -1.59 -10.03 -16.06
C THR A 8 -0.28 -10.48 -15.40
N LEU A 9 0.87 -10.10 -15.96
CA LEU A 9 2.17 -10.36 -15.36
C LEU A 9 2.32 -9.65 -14.00
N LEU A 10 1.95 -8.37 -13.90
CA LEU A 10 1.96 -7.61 -12.65
C LEU A 10 1.15 -8.30 -11.54
N LEU A 11 -0.08 -8.70 -11.88
CA LEU A 11 -0.97 -9.36 -10.94
C LEU A 11 -0.41 -10.75 -10.55
N SER A 12 0.06 -11.54 -11.51
CA SER A 12 0.63 -12.86 -11.19
C SER A 12 1.89 -12.76 -10.31
N GLN A 13 2.77 -11.77 -10.54
CA GLN A 13 3.95 -11.54 -9.72
C GLN A 13 3.60 -11.18 -8.29
N THR A 14 2.62 -10.29 -8.09
CA THR A 14 2.19 -9.88 -6.76
C THR A 14 1.34 -10.94 -6.05
N ASP A 15 0.72 -11.88 -6.76
CA ASP A 15 0.06 -13.03 -6.12
C ASP A 15 1.08 -13.99 -5.49
N LYS A 16 2.32 -14.05 -5.99
CA LYS A 16 3.42 -14.84 -5.38
C LYS A 16 3.80 -14.36 -3.98
N PHE A 17 3.41 -13.15 -3.56
CA PHE A 17 3.57 -12.71 -2.17
C PHE A 17 2.90 -13.71 -1.22
N ARG A 18 1.78 -14.31 -1.61
CA ARG A 18 1.04 -15.27 -0.78
C ARG A 18 1.87 -16.49 -0.38
N ASP A 19 2.91 -16.82 -1.14
CA ASP A 19 3.81 -17.97 -0.93
C ASP A 19 5.09 -17.60 -0.17
N LYS A 20 5.05 -16.54 0.65
CA LYS A 20 6.17 -16.03 1.47
C LYS A 20 7.39 -15.51 0.70
N ARG A 21 7.33 -15.41 -0.64
CA ARG A 21 8.42 -14.90 -1.50
C ARG A 21 8.19 -13.43 -1.87
N LEU A 22 8.61 -12.51 -1.00
CA LEU A 22 8.47 -11.06 -1.24
C LEU A 22 9.56 -10.51 -2.18
N ILE A 23 10.78 -11.01 -2.06
CA ILE A 23 11.93 -10.60 -2.89
C ILE A 23 12.25 -11.74 -3.87
N PRO A 24 12.46 -11.46 -5.18
CA PRO A 24 12.47 -10.15 -5.86
C PRO A 24 11.09 -9.66 -6.32
N ALA A 25 10.02 -10.40 -6.02
CA ALA A 25 8.68 -10.19 -6.56
C ALA A 25 8.08 -8.79 -6.29
N PHE A 26 8.60 -8.03 -5.33
CA PHE A 26 8.15 -6.65 -5.06
C PHE A 26 8.78 -5.59 -5.98
N TYR A 27 10.00 -5.81 -6.48
CA TYR A 27 10.71 -4.82 -7.28
C TYR A 27 10.28 -4.87 -8.77
N GLN A 28 10.06 -6.08 -9.30
CA GLN A 28 9.68 -6.28 -10.70
C GLN A 28 8.33 -5.61 -11.11
N PRO A 29 7.29 -5.58 -10.26
CA PRO A 29 6.03 -4.92 -10.59
C PRO A 29 6.15 -3.41 -10.80
N LYS A 30 7.09 -2.74 -10.12
CA LYS A 30 7.30 -1.29 -10.30
C LYS A 30 7.84 -0.98 -11.70
N GLU A 31 8.80 -1.77 -12.17
CA GLU A 31 9.33 -1.65 -13.54
C GLU A 31 8.26 -1.93 -14.62
N ILE A 32 7.27 -2.76 -14.32
CA ILE A 32 6.14 -3.02 -15.22
C ILE A 32 5.19 -1.80 -15.24
N ILE A 33 4.96 -1.15 -14.10
CA ILE A 33 4.13 0.07 -14.02
C ILE A 33 4.72 1.19 -14.88
N ASP A 34 6.04 1.38 -14.86
CA ASP A 34 6.70 2.40 -15.69
C ASP A 34 6.50 2.16 -17.19
N LYS A 35 6.29 0.89 -17.59
CA LYS A 35 6.04 0.48 -18.97
C LYS A 35 4.56 0.50 -19.36
N LEU A 36 3.64 0.72 -18.41
CA LEU A 36 2.23 0.91 -18.73
C LEU A 36 2.05 2.25 -19.45
N GLY A 37 1.27 2.25 -20.52
CA GLY A 37 0.88 3.49 -21.19
C GLY A 37 -0.17 4.25 -20.38
N ASP A 38 -0.36 5.53 -20.70
CA ASP A 38 -1.25 6.44 -19.97
C ASP A 38 -2.74 6.06 -20.05
N ALA A 39 -3.10 5.14 -20.96
CA ALA A 39 -4.43 4.52 -21.02
C ALA A 39 -4.75 3.64 -19.79
N TYR A 40 -3.76 3.31 -18.97
CA TYR A 40 -3.94 2.52 -17.75
C TYR A 40 -3.65 3.36 -16.53
N CYS A 41 -4.51 3.22 -15.52
CA CYS A 41 -4.32 3.90 -14.27
C CYS A 41 -3.16 3.26 -13.48
N LYS A 42 -1.96 3.84 -13.59
CA LYS A 42 -0.75 3.39 -12.89
C LYS A 42 -0.95 3.39 -11.37
N SER A 43 -1.55 4.45 -10.84
CA SER A 43 -1.85 4.61 -9.40
C SER A 43 -2.74 3.47 -8.89
N TYR A 44 -3.76 3.06 -9.65
CA TYR A 44 -4.59 1.91 -9.27
C TYR A 44 -3.76 0.63 -9.09
N TYR A 45 -2.87 0.33 -10.03
CA TYR A 45 -2.02 -0.86 -9.97
C TYR A 45 -0.95 -0.77 -8.89
N LEU A 46 -0.43 0.44 -8.63
CA LEU A 46 0.49 0.69 -7.53
C LEU A 46 -0.18 0.45 -6.17
N GLY A 47 -1.42 0.90 -6.01
CA GLY A 47 -2.25 0.58 -4.85
C GLY A 47 -2.42 -0.93 -4.64
N VAL A 48 -2.68 -1.69 -5.72
CA VAL A 48 -2.78 -3.17 -5.65
C VAL A 48 -1.49 -3.83 -5.17
N ILE A 49 -0.33 -3.34 -5.60
CA ILE A 49 0.97 -3.86 -5.11
C ILE A 49 1.11 -3.62 -3.61
N PHE A 50 0.82 -2.39 -3.14
CA PHE A 50 0.95 -2.02 -1.73
C PHE A 50 -0.06 -2.79 -0.85
N GLU A 51 -1.31 -2.93 -1.28
CA GLU A 51 -2.34 -3.73 -0.58
C GLU A 51 -1.88 -5.19 -0.41
N ARG A 52 -1.35 -5.80 -1.48
CA ARG A 52 -0.87 -7.19 -1.44
C ARG A 52 0.35 -7.34 -0.56
N ARG A 53 1.23 -6.34 -0.48
CA ARG A 53 2.37 -6.32 0.46
C ARG A 53 1.92 -6.16 1.90
N ALA A 54 0.92 -5.34 2.19
CA ALA A 54 0.35 -5.27 3.54
C ALA A 54 -0.16 -6.66 3.98
N LYS A 55 -0.94 -7.31 3.12
CA LYS A 55 -1.47 -8.66 3.37
C LYS A 55 -0.38 -9.72 3.53
N TYR A 56 0.75 -9.59 2.84
CA TYR A 56 1.93 -10.42 3.08
C TYR A 56 2.40 -10.34 4.53
N HIS A 57 2.61 -9.12 5.03
CA HIS A 57 3.12 -8.91 6.39
C HIS A 57 2.12 -9.40 7.45
N LEU A 58 0.81 -9.15 7.26
CA LEU A 58 -0.22 -9.70 8.12
C LEU A 58 -0.21 -11.24 8.15
N LYS A 59 -0.07 -11.89 6.99
CA LYS A 59 0.00 -13.35 6.90
C LYS A 59 1.30 -13.93 7.49
N LEU A 60 2.41 -13.21 7.35
CA LEU A 60 3.69 -13.61 7.96
C LEU A 60 3.60 -13.56 9.50
N GLY A 61 2.89 -12.56 10.02
CA GLY A 61 2.71 -12.34 11.45
C GLY A 61 4.00 -11.91 12.16
N GLY A 62 4.01 -12.06 13.48
CA GLY A 62 5.14 -11.67 14.34
C GLY A 62 5.04 -10.24 14.88
N PRO A 63 5.95 -9.87 15.81
CA PRO A 63 5.97 -8.53 16.40
C PRO A 63 6.09 -7.43 15.33
N GLY A 64 5.26 -6.40 15.42
CA GLY A 64 5.28 -5.26 14.48
C GLY A 64 4.67 -5.54 13.11
N ALA A 65 4.16 -6.75 12.83
CA ALA A 65 3.55 -7.06 11.54
C ALA A 65 2.35 -6.16 11.21
N GLY A 66 1.52 -5.84 12.22
CA GLY A 66 0.41 -4.90 12.09
C GLY A 66 0.87 -3.48 11.75
N THR A 67 1.92 -2.99 12.40
CA THR A 67 2.53 -1.68 12.12
C THR A 67 3.09 -1.58 10.71
N VAL A 68 3.85 -2.59 10.27
CA VAL A 68 4.36 -2.63 8.89
C VAL A 68 3.19 -2.69 7.89
N ALA A 69 2.16 -3.50 8.17
CA ALA A 69 0.98 -3.58 7.33
C ALA A 69 0.21 -2.27 7.25
N HIS A 70 0.07 -1.55 8.37
CA HIS A 70 -0.56 -0.23 8.43
C HIS A 70 0.11 0.74 7.44
N GLY A 71 1.44 0.86 7.49
CA GLY A 71 2.19 1.75 6.57
C GLY A 71 2.00 1.39 5.09
N TRP A 72 1.87 0.11 4.75
CA TRP A 72 1.55 -0.32 3.38
C TRP A 72 0.11 -0.07 2.99
N LEU A 73 -0.84 -0.20 3.91
CA LEU A 73 -2.26 0.10 3.65
C LEU A 73 -2.49 1.58 3.42
N VAL A 74 -1.85 2.47 4.19
CA VAL A 74 -1.92 3.92 3.97
C VAL A 74 -1.45 4.26 2.55
N LYS A 75 -0.28 3.77 2.16
CA LYS A 75 0.23 3.93 0.78
C LYS A 75 -0.74 3.39 -0.27
N ALA A 76 -1.31 2.21 -0.05
CA ALA A 76 -2.30 1.64 -0.97
C ALA A 76 -3.53 2.53 -1.14
N MET A 77 -4.03 3.09 -0.03
CA MET A 77 -5.19 3.96 -0.02
C MET A 77 -4.93 5.28 -0.74
N ASP A 78 -3.74 5.88 -0.55
CA ASP A 78 -3.39 7.13 -1.23
C ASP A 78 -3.30 6.95 -2.75
N GLU A 79 -2.74 5.83 -3.21
CA GLU A 79 -2.73 5.46 -4.64
C GLU A 79 -4.15 5.22 -5.20
N TYR A 80 -5.07 4.67 -4.41
CA TYR A 80 -6.46 4.53 -4.83
C TYR A 80 -7.21 5.87 -4.87
N LYS A 81 -6.94 6.79 -3.95
CA LYS A 81 -7.48 8.16 -4.01
C LYS A 81 -6.92 8.91 -5.23
N ASP A 82 -5.63 8.76 -5.51
CA ASP A 82 -5.00 9.31 -6.70
C ASP A 82 -5.63 8.76 -7.98
N ALA A 83 -5.87 7.43 -8.05
CA ALA A 83 -6.58 6.80 -9.16
C ALA A 83 -8.00 7.37 -9.37
N LEU A 84 -8.74 7.62 -8.29
CA LEU A 84 -10.07 8.22 -8.34
C LEU A 84 -10.03 9.70 -8.75
N THR A 85 -8.92 10.39 -8.50
CA THR A 85 -8.79 11.82 -8.82
C THR A 85 -8.28 12.03 -10.25
N ASN A 86 -7.25 11.28 -10.63
CA ASN A 86 -6.41 11.58 -11.80
C ASN A 86 -6.60 10.61 -12.97
N CYS A 87 -7.21 9.43 -12.75
CA CYS A 87 -7.47 8.47 -13.83
C CYS A 87 -8.95 8.44 -14.22
N ASP A 88 -9.80 8.02 -13.29
CA ASP A 88 -11.23 7.81 -13.53
C ASP A 88 -11.99 7.89 -12.19
N PRO A 89 -12.68 9.01 -11.92
CA PRO A 89 -13.53 9.17 -10.74
C PRO A 89 -14.66 8.15 -10.63
N GLY A 90 -15.06 7.54 -11.74
CA GLY A 90 -16.06 6.46 -11.81
C GLY A 90 -15.48 5.06 -11.60
N ASN A 91 -14.18 4.93 -11.28
CA ASN A 91 -13.54 3.64 -11.12
C ASN A 91 -14.03 2.90 -9.87
N GLN A 92 -15.12 2.15 -10.03
CA GLN A 92 -15.75 1.37 -8.97
C GLN A 92 -14.77 0.37 -8.33
N LYS A 93 -13.78 -0.14 -9.08
CA LYS A 93 -12.76 -1.05 -8.53
C LYS A 93 -11.87 -0.34 -7.52
N ALA A 94 -11.46 0.90 -7.80
CA ALA A 94 -10.66 1.70 -6.86
C ALA A 94 -11.44 2.02 -5.58
N VAL A 95 -12.72 2.40 -5.69
CA VAL A 95 -13.59 2.63 -4.52
C VAL A 95 -13.73 1.38 -3.66
N LEU A 96 -14.00 0.22 -4.27
CA LEU A 96 -14.15 -1.05 -3.53
C LEU A 96 -12.84 -1.46 -2.83
N ARG A 97 -11.69 -1.23 -3.47
CA ARG A 97 -10.38 -1.51 -2.88
C ARG A 97 -10.05 -0.59 -1.72
N LEU A 98 -10.33 0.71 -1.85
CA LEU A 98 -10.19 1.70 -0.78
C LEU A 98 -11.04 1.32 0.44
N ASN A 99 -12.32 1.02 0.22
CA ASN A 99 -13.24 0.57 1.27
C ASN A 99 -12.78 -0.74 1.92
N SER A 100 -12.21 -1.65 1.13
CA SER A 100 -11.65 -2.91 1.65
C SER A 100 -10.44 -2.67 2.56
N CYS A 101 -9.57 -1.70 2.23
CA CYS A 101 -8.44 -1.33 3.09
C CYS A 101 -8.92 -0.72 4.41
N VAL A 102 -9.89 0.20 4.36
CA VAL A 102 -10.50 0.80 5.56
C VAL A 102 -11.12 -0.26 6.45
N ARG A 103 -11.93 -1.16 5.88
CA ARG A 103 -12.54 -2.27 6.65
C ARG A 103 -11.49 -3.20 7.25
N LEU A 104 -10.40 -3.47 6.53
CA LEU A 104 -9.32 -4.30 7.05
C LEU A 104 -8.68 -3.66 8.28
N MET A 105 -8.38 -2.35 8.25
CA MET A 105 -7.82 -1.66 9.43
C MET A 105 -8.82 -1.60 10.59
N ASN A 106 -10.08 -1.25 10.32
CA ASN A 106 -11.11 -1.13 11.37
C ASN A 106 -11.40 -2.46 12.09
N ASN A 107 -11.30 -3.58 11.37
CA ASN A 107 -11.60 -4.90 11.94
C ASN A 107 -10.41 -5.57 12.65
N ASN A 108 -9.21 -4.96 12.59
CA ASN A 108 -7.98 -5.56 13.10
C ASN A 108 -7.21 -4.51 13.92
N PRO A 109 -7.51 -4.37 15.23
CA PRO A 109 -6.92 -3.36 16.10
C PRO A 109 -5.40 -3.44 16.22
N GLU A 110 -4.77 -4.56 15.86
CA GLU A 110 -3.32 -4.70 15.79
C GLU A 110 -2.69 -3.95 14.62
N ILE A 111 -3.48 -3.55 13.62
CA ILE A 111 -3.05 -2.75 12.46
C ILE A 111 -3.09 -1.27 12.83
N GLN A 112 -2.08 -0.83 13.56
CA GLN A 112 -1.95 0.55 14.03
C GLN A 112 -0.62 1.16 13.59
N PRO A 113 -0.55 2.50 13.47
CA PRO A 113 0.70 3.20 13.21
C PRO A 113 1.75 2.87 14.28
N ASP A 114 3.02 3.12 13.96
CA ASP A 114 4.08 2.98 14.94
C ASP A 114 3.92 4.08 16.00
N SER A 115 3.73 3.70 17.26
CA SER A 115 3.63 4.63 18.39
C SER A 115 4.85 5.56 18.50
N SER A 116 5.98 5.21 17.89
CA SER A 116 7.16 6.06 17.83
C SER A 116 7.05 7.26 16.87
N GLU A 117 6.09 7.25 15.93
CA GLU A 117 5.78 8.42 15.09
C GLU A 117 4.98 9.50 15.86
N GLN A 118 4.42 9.17 17.03
CA GLN A 118 3.76 10.12 17.94
C GLN A 118 4.71 10.75 18.96
N ARG A 119 6.04 10.65 18.79
CA ARG A 119 6.96 11.45 19.60
C ARG A 119 6.76 12.92 19.24
N GLU A 120 5.90 13.60 20.00
CA GLU A 120 5.93 15.06 20.12
C GLU A 120 7.40 15.47 20.31
N PRO A 121 7.89 16.48 19.57
CA PRO A 121 9.21 17.01 19.85
C PRO A 121 9.19 17.47 21.31
N LEU A 122 9.97 16.77 22.14
CA LEU A 122 10.22 17.18 23.52
C LEU A 122 10.81 18.58 23.44
N LEU A 123 9.96 19.60 23.63
CA LEU A 123 10.39 20.97 23.83
C LEU A 123 11.10 20.96 25.18
N ASP A 124 12.41 20.69 25.15
CA ASP A 124 13.31 20.96 26.25
C ASP A 124 13.19 22.46 26.56
N SER A 125 12.38 22.76 27.55
CA SER A 125 12.25 24.10 28.11
C SER A 125 13.51 24.36 28.94
N PHE A 126 14.59 24.73 28.27
CA PHE A 126 15.72 25.40 28.93
C PHE A 126 15.34 26.85 29.19
N ASP A 127 14.46 27.06 30.17
CA ASP A 127 14.35 28.34 30.87
C ASP A 127 14.84 28.13 32.30
N THR A 128 16.14 28.28 32.49
CA THR A 128 16.70 28.60 33.82
C THR A 128 16.72 30.12 33.96
N PRO A 129 15.92 30.72 34.86
CA PRO A 129 15.99 32.14 35.14
C PRO A 129 17.33 32.52 35.80
N HIS A 130 17.80 33.70 35.43
CA HIS A 130 19.02 34.38 35.85
C HIS A 130 19.27 34.45 37.37
#